data_AF-A0A498MEZ0-F1
#
_entry.id   AF-A0A498MEZ0-F1
#
_cell.length_a   1.000
_cell.length_b   1.000
_cell.length_c   1.000
_cell.angle_alpha   90.00
_cell.angle_beta   90.00
_cell.angle_gamma   90.00
#
_symmetry.space_group_name_H-M   'P 1'
#
loop_
_entity.id
_entity.type
_entity.pdbx_description
1 polymer ?
#
loop_
_entity_poly.entity_id
_entity_poly.type
_entity_poly.pdbx_seq_one_letter_code
_entity_poly.pdbx_strand_id
1 'polypeptide(L)' 'MAHYRPVSESKREQFRRYLEKAGVLNSLTNVLVALYEEQEKPNNALEYPYTADTTVSQRNQMQSSPRK' A
#
# COMPACT_ATOMS: atom_id res chain seq x y z
N MET A 1 21.26 25.47 19.28
CA MET A 1 19.81 25.19 19.39
C MET A 1 19.29 24.98 17.98
N ALA A 2 18.75 23.79 17.68
CA ALA A 2 18.23 23.48 16.35
C ALA A 2 17.10 24.46 15.99
N HIS A 3 17.23 25.16 14.87
CA HIS A 3 16.20 26.03 14.35
C HIS A 3 15.04 25.16 13.84
N TYR A 4 14.11 24.82 14.74
CA TYR A 4 12.80 24.33 14.35
C TYR A 4 12.10 25.50 13.64
N ARG A 5 12.34 25.65 12.33
CA ARG A 5 11.55 26.59 11.52
C ARG A 5 10.11 26.08 11.60
N PRO A 6 9.18 26.83 12.22
CA PRO A 6 7.78 26.43 12.16
C PRO A 6 7.40 26.39 10.68
N VAL A 7 7.11 25.19 10.19
CA VAL A 7 6.44 25.05 8.89
C VAL A 7 5.19 25.89 8.99
N SER A 8 5.03 26.87 8.10
CA SER A 8 3.86 27.74 8.13
C SER A 8 2.59 26.88 8.08
N GLU A 9 1.58 27.23 8.88
CA GLU A 9 0.36 26.43 8.97
C GLU A 9 -0.30 26.25 7.59
N SER A 10 -0.16 27.26 6.72
CA SER A 10 -0.56 27.20 5.31
C SER A 10 0.13 26.08 4.52
N LYS A 11 1.45 25.90 4.70
CA LYS A 11 2.19 24.83 4.01
C LYS A 11 1.82 23.45 4.55
N ARG A 12 1.54 23.34 5.86
CA ARG A 12 1.06 22.11 6.49
C ARG A 12 -0.34 21.73 5.97
N GLU A 13 -1.25 22.70 5.88
CA GLU A 13 -2.61 22.54 5.35
C GLU A 13 -2.59 22.10 3.88
N GLN A 14 -1.77 22.74 3.04
CA GLN A 14 -1.62 22.36 1.63
C GLN A 14 -1.12 20.92 1.46
N PHE A 15 -0.12 20.53 2.27
CA PHE A 15 0.41 19.17 2.23
C PHE A 15 -0.65 18.15 2.67
N ARG A 16 -1.41 18.45 3.72
CA ARG A 16 -2.53 17.62 4.17
C ARG A 16 -3.58 17.42 3.06
N ARG A 17 -4.03 18.52 2.43
CA ARG A 17 -4.99 18.47 1.32
C ARG A 17 -4.47 17.69 0.12
N TYR A 18 -3.17 17.80 -0.17
CA TYR A 18 -2.53 17.00 -1.22
C TYR A 18 -2.61 15.51 -0.91
N LEU A 19 -2.27 15.09 0.33
CA LEU A 19 -2.35 13.68 0.74
C LEU A 19 -3.78 13.15 0.72
N GLU A 20 -4.75 13.95 1.18
CA GLU A 20 -6.17 13.64 1.13
C GLU A 20 -6.66 13.50 -0.33
N LYS A 21 -6.32 14.47 -1.20
CA LYS A 21 -6.71 14.46 -2.63
C LYS A 21 -6.05 13.33 -3.42
N ALA A 22 -4.79 13.02 -3.12
CA ALA A 22 -4.06 11.92 -3.76
C ALA A 22 -4.51 10.54 -3.25
N GLY A 23 -5.37 10.48 -2.22
CA GLY A 23 -5.88 9.23 -1.67
C GLY A 23 -4.85 8.43 -0.88
N VAL A 24 -3.70 9.02 -0.54
CA VAL A 24 -2.59 8.34 0.16
C VAL A 24 -3.06 7.77 1.49
N LEU A 25 -3.88 8.51 2.24
CA LEU A 25 -4.45 8.04 3.51
C LEU A 25 -5.35 6.81 3.33
N ASN A 26 -6.12 6.75 2.24
CA ASN A 26 -7.00 5.62 1.94
C ASN A 26 -6.17 4.41 1.51
N SER A 27 -5.15 4.60 0.67
CA SER A 27 -4.21 3.55 0.28
C SER A 27 -3.47 2.97 1.48
N LEU A 28 -2.97 3.81 2.40
CA LEU A 28 -2.33 3.34 3.64
C LEU A 28 -3.31 2.54 4.51
N THR A 29 -4.53 3.04 4.69
CA THR A 29 -5.57 2.34 5.46
C THR A 29 -5.85 0.96 4.86
N ASN A 30 -6.01 0.88 3.54
CA ASN A 30 -6.27 -0.39 2.86
C ASN A 30 -5.10 -1.38 3.01
N VAL A 31 -3.86 -0.92 2.90
CA VAL A 31 -2.67 -1.77 3.12
C VAL A 31 -2.63 -2.28 4.56
N LEU A 32 -2.92 -1.43 5.55
CA LEU A 32 -2.94 -1.83 6.95
C LEU A 32 -4.06 -2.83 7.28
N VAL A 33 -5.25 -2.63 6.69
CA VAL A 33 -6.37 -3.57 6.83
C VAL A 33 -6.02 -4.91 6.19
N ALA A 34 -5.50 -4.90 4.95
CA ALA A 34 -5.12 -6.13 4.27
C ALA A 34 -4.01 -6.89 5.01
N LEU A 35 -3.02 -6.19 5.58
CA LEU A 35 -2.01 -6.79 6.46
C LEU A 35 -2.58 -7.36 7.75
N TYR A 36 -3.66 -6.78 8.28
CA TYR A 36 -4.35 -7.28 9.46
C TYR A 36 -5.18 -8.54 9.16
N GLU A 37 -5.86 -8.55 8.00
CA GLU A 37 -6.68 -9.67 7.54
C GLU A 37 -5.84 -10.85 7.01
N GLU A 38 -4.60 -10.61 6.59
CA GLU A 38 -3.72 -11.64 6.06
C GLU A 38 -3.39 -12.71 7.12
N GLN A 39 -3.71 -13.97 6.79
CA GLN A 39 -3.50 -15.10 7.70
C GLN A 39 -2.01 -15.48 7.82
N GLU A 40 -1.23 -15.31 6.74
CA GLU A 40 0.23 -15.43 6.76
C GLU A 40 0.87 -14.04 6.73
N LYS A 41 1.12 -13.48 7.92
CA LYS A 41 1.76 -12.17 8.05
C LYS A 41 3.12 -12.18 7.36
N PRO A 42 3.35 -11.34 6.33
CA PRO A 42 4.64 -11.31 5.67
C PRO A 42 5.72 -10.83 6.65
N ASN A 43 6.91 -11.44 6.58
CA ASN A 43 8.07 -11.03 7.40
C ASN A 43 8.43 -9.54 7.19
N ASN A 44 8.11 -8.99 6.02
CA ASN A 44 8.19 -7.57 5.71
C ASN A 44 6.80 -7.02 5.33
N ALA A 45 6.19 -6.24 6.21
CA ALA A 45 4.90 -5.58 5.97
C ALA A 45 4.89 -4.65 4.74
N LEU A 46 6.06 -4.16 4.32
CA LEU A 46 6.21 -3.29 3.15
C LEU A 46 6.21 -4.03 1.80
N GLU A 47 6.32 -5.37 1.81
CA GLU A 47 6.37 -6.20 0.59
C GLU A 47 4.98 -6.61 0.08
N TYR A 48 3.96 -6.44 0.92
CA TYR A 48 2.57 -6.81 0.65
C TYR A 48 1.95 -6.17 -0.62
N PRO A 49 2.13 -4.87 -0.93
CA PRO A 49 1.47 -4.26 -2.08
C PRO A 49 1.95 -4.79 -3.45
N TYR A 50 3.03 -5.58 -3.51
CA TYR A 50 3.58 -6.10 -4.78
C TYR A 50 3.23 -7.56 -5.07
N THR A 51 2.87 -8.35 -4.06
CA THR A 51 2.71 -9.81 -4.23
C THR A 51 1.30 -10.24 -4.60
N ALA A 52 0.27 -9.48 -4.20
CA ALA A 52 -1.13 -9.87 -4.44
C ALA A 52 -1.53 -9.92 -5.93
N ASP A 53 -0.91 -9.10 -6.79
CA ASP A 53 -1.25 -9.03 -8.23
C ASP A 53 -0.57 -10.16 -9.04
N THR A 54 0.60 -10.64 -8.60
CA THR A 54 1.44 -11.53 -9.44
C THR A 54 1.10 -13.02 -9.29
N THR A 55 0.63 -13.47 -8.12
CA THR A 55 0.42 -14.91 -7.84
C THR A 55 -0.89 -15.46 -8.40
N VAL A 56 -1.94 -14.64 -8.54
CA VAL A 56 -3.25 -15.10 -9.03
C VAL A 56 -3.25 -15.26 -10.56
N SER A 57 -2.54 -14.40 -11.29
CA SER A 57 -2.48 -14.45 -12.76
C SER A 57 -1.69 -15.62 -13.34
N GLN A 58 -0.81 -16.27 -12.56
CA GLN A 58 -0.05 -17.44 -13.03
C GLN A 58 -0.77 -18.78 -12.76
N ARG A 59 -1.54 -18.90 -11.68
CA ARG A 59 -2.28 -20.15 -11.39
C ARG A 59 -3.37 -20.46 -12.41
N ASN A 60 -4.02 -19.43 -12.97
CA ASN A 60 -5.05 -19.62 -14.01
C ASN A 60 -4.49 -19.98 -15.39
N GLN A 61 -3.19 -19.79 -15.65
CA GLN A 61 -2.58 -20.14 -16.95
C GLN A 61 -1.95 -21.54 -16.98
N MET A 62 -1.70 -22.18 -15.84
CA MET A 62 -1.18 -23.56 -15.82
C MET A 62 -2.27 -24.65 -15.79
N GLN A 63 -3.54 -24.29 -15.59
CA GLN A 63 -4.67 -25.26 -15.60
C GLN A 63 -5.32 -25.46 -16.98
N SER A 64 -4.93 -24.70 -18.00
CA SER A 64 -5.53 -24.76 -19.34
C SER A 64 -4.78 -25.64 -20.36
N SER A 65 -3.84 -26.50 -19.94
CA SER A 65 -3.29 -27.54 -20.82
C SER A 65 -4.01 -28.87 -20.62
N PRO A 66 -4.84 -29.33 -21.59
CA PRO A 66 -5.31 -30.70 -21.62
C PRO A 66 -4.11 -31.61 -21.89
N ARG A 67 -3.89 -32.59 -21.02
CA ARG A 67 -3.01 -33.73 -21.29
C ARG A 67 -3.38 -34.32 -22.65
N LYS A 68 -2.46 -34.24 -23.61
CA LYS A 68 -2.40 -35.21 -24.71
C LYS A 68 -1.57 -36.41 -24.26
#